data_AF-A0A969GY41-F1
#
_entry.id   AF-A0A969GY41-F1
#
_cell.length_a   1.000
_cell.length_b   1.000
_cell.length_c   1.000
_cell.angle_alpha   90.00
_cell.angle_beta   90.00
_cell.angle_gamma   90.00
#
_symmetry.space_group_name_H-M   'P 1'
#
loop_
_entity.id
_entity.type
_entity.pdbx_description
1 polymer ?
#
loop_
_entity_poly.entity_id
_entity_poly.type
_entity_poly.pdbx_seq_one_letter_code
_entity_poly.pdbx_strand_id
1 'polypeptide(L)'
;MQSSQSPDPTRGQLERTLSQRIQALYRTQLGHRPDKVTCNILGEKLMIVLEEAITQAEQLLSDAGREDLAEQVHFDLDKALQPQLAKLIEEVLGVSVTDLLSDAKLDTGRTGMIVILEAEPQVREPSAKAKLKKQTPYDLDAAEA
;
A
#
# COMPACT_ATOMS: atom_id res chain seq x y z
N MET A 1 -25.75 -16.55 -22.52
CA MET A 1 -24.81 -15.52 -22.02
C MET A 1 -24.68 -15.73 -20.51
N GLN A 2 -23.69 -16.51 -20.07
CA GLN A 2 -23.39 -16.68 -18.65
C GLN A 2 -22.28 -15.70 -18.32
N SER A 3 -22.61 -14.64 -17.58
CA SER A 3 -21.64 -13.70 -17.02
C SER A 3 -20.93 -14.42 -15.87
N SER A 4 -19.72 -14.91 -16.14
CA SER A 4 -18.80 -15.44 -15.12
C SER A 4 -18.36 -14.30 -14.21
N GLN A 5 -19.11 -14.04 -13.14
CA GLN A 5 -18.67 -13.17 -12.06
C GLN A 5 -17.49 -13.84 -11.35
N SER A 6 -16.32 -13.21 -11.46
CA SER A 6 -15.15 -13.57 -10.66
C SER A 6 -15.47 -13.21 -9.20
N PRO A 7 -15.12 -14.07 -8.22
CA PRO A 7 -15.41 -13.75 -6.82
C PRO A 7 -14.67 -12.48 -6.40
N ASP A 8 -15.31 -11.66 -5.57
CA ASP A 8 -14.72 -10.41 -5.06
C ASP A 8 -13.33 -10.66 -4.45
N PRO A 9 -12.38 -9.74 -4.67
CA PRO A 9 -11.04 -9.89 -4.13
C PRO A 9 -11.06 -9.83 -2.61
N THR A 10 -10.13 -10.54 -1.99
CA THR A 10 -9.86 -10.36 -0.55
C THR A 10 -9.15 -9.04 -0.32
N ARG A 11 -9.30 -8.46 0.87
CA ARG A 11 -8.58 -7.25 1.28
C ARG A 11 -7.07 -7.32 1.01
N GLY A 12 -6.43 -8.43 1.37
CA GLY A 12 -4.99 -8.62 1.15
C GLY A 12 -4.59 -8.69 -0.35
N GLN A 13 -5.51 -9.11 -1.23
CA GLN A 13 -5.26 -9.07 -2.68
C GLN A 13 -5.32 -7.63 -3.22
N LEU A 14 -6.28 -6.82 -2.75
CA LEU A 14 -6.33 -5.39 -3.10
C LEU A 14 -5.11 -4.64 -2.59
N GLU A 15 -4.75 -4.80 -1.31
CA GLU A 15 -3.57 -4.18 -0.69
C GLU A 15 -2.27 -4.54 -1.44
N ARG A 16 -2.11 -5.81 -1.82
CA ARG A 16 -0.97 -6.26 -2.62
C ARG A 16 -0.97 -5.65 -4.02
N THR A 17 -2.12 -5.58 -4.67
CA THR A 17 -2.26 -5.01 -6.01
C THR A 17 -1.92 -3.52 -6.00
N LEU A 18 -2.43 -2.78 -5.00
CA LEU A 18 -2.07 -1.38 -4.76
C LEU A 18 -0.56 -1.23 -4.58
N SER A 19 0.03 -1.98 -3.66
CA SER A 19 1.48 -1.89 -3.37
C SER A 19 2.33 -2.04 -4.62
N GLN A 20 2.01 -3.04 -5.46
CA GLN A 20 2.73 -3.31 -6.71
C GLN A 20 2.53 -2.22 -7.77
N ARG A 21 1.28 -1.76 -7.95
CA ARG A 21 0.97 -0.71 -8.94
C ARG A 21 1.55 0.64 -8.53
N ILE A 22 1.56 0.97 -7.24
CA ILE A 22 2.16 2.20 -6.70
C ILE A 22 3.69 2.18 -6.92
N GLN A 23 4.36 1.06 -6.61
CA GLN A 23 5.79 0.92 -6.93
C GLN A 23 6.09 1.14 -8.43
N ALA A 24 5.24 0.60 -9.31
CA ALA A 24 5.39 0.78 -10.75
C ALA A 24 5.16 2.22 -11.19
N LEU A 25 4.18 2.93 -10.58
CA LEU A 25 3.91 4.35 -10.84
C LEU A 25 5.14 5.19 -10.51
N TYR A 26 5.69 5.05 -9.30
CA TYR A 26 6.87 5.80 -8.87
C TYR A 26 8.06 5.56 -9.79
N ARG A 27 8.32 4.29 -10.14
CA ARG A 27 9.40 3.95 -11.08
C ARG A 27 9.20 4.61 -12.45
N THR A 28 7.97 4.62 -12.96
CA THR A 28 7.65 5.16 -14.27
C THR A 28 7.79 6.68 -14.30
N GLN A 29 7.30 7.35 -13.25
CA GLN A 29 7.21 8.80 -13.21
C GLN A 29 8.48 9.49 -12.71
N LEU A 30 9.17 8.89 -11.74
CA LEU A 30 10.33 9.48 -11.07
C LEU A 30 11.65 8.77 -11.40
N GLY A 31 11.60 7.65 -12.12
CA GLY A 31 12.78 6.80 -12.35
C GLY A 31 13.27 6.07 -11.09
N HIS A 32 12.60 6.27 -9.95
CA HIS A 32 12.94 5.72 -8.65
C HIS A 32 11.84 4.79 -8.16
N ARG A 33 12.23 3.65 -7.57
CA ARG A 33 11.28 2.67 -7.03
C ARG A 33 11.45 2.61 -5.52
N PRO A 34 10.41 2.92 -4.72
CA PRO A 34 10.45 2.66 -3.28
C PRO A 34 10.73 1.18 -3.02
N ASP A 35 11.58 0.90 -2.04
CA ASP A 35 11.98 -0.47 -1.70
C ASP A 35 10.79 -1.28 -1.21
N LYS A 36 9.95 -0.63 -0.41
CA LYS A 36 8.76 -1.25 0.13
C LYS A 36 7.59 -0.28 0.09
N VAL A 37 6.46 -0.81 -0.36
CA VAL A 37 5.16 -0.14 -0.29
C VAL A 37 4.25 -1.03 0.53
N THR A 38 3.71 -0.47 1.60
CA THR A 38 2.73 -1.14 2.46
C THR A 38 1.41 -0.43 2.31
N CYS A 39 0.35 -1.17 1.97
CA CYS A 39 -1.01 -0.66 1.87
C CYS A 39 -1.89 -1.36 2.90
N ASN A 40 -2.68 -0.60 3.65
CA ASN A 40 -3.64 -1.14 4.62
C ASN A 40 -4.99 -0.46 4.48
N ILE A 41 -6.02 -1.22 4.14
CA ILE A 41 -7.41 -0.73 4.00
C ILE A 41 -8.13 -0.84 5.36
N LEU A 42 -8.64 0.23 5.93
CA LEU A 42 -9.36 0.21 7.20
C LEU A 42 -10.66 1.00 7.08
N GLY A 43 -11.77 0.31 6.82
CA GLY A 43 -13.04 0.95 6.49
C GLY A 43 -12.91 1.82 5.24
N GLU A 44 -13.34 3.07 5.35
CA GLU A 44 -13.25 4.12 4.32
C GLU A 44 -11.85 4.77 4.23
N LYS A 45 -10.81 4.14 4.77
CA LYS A 45 -9.45 4.69 4.76
C LYS A 45 -8.49 3.72 4.11
N LEU A 46 -7.54 4.24 3.35
CA LEU A 46 -6.36 3.50 2.91
C LEU A 46 -5.11 4.19 3.45
N MET A 47 -4.34 3.46 4.24
CA MET A 47 -3.03 3.88 4.71
C MET A 47 -1.97 3.36 3.74
N ILE A 48 -1.03 4.22 3.34
CA ILE A 48 0.09 3.87 2.48
C ILE A 48 1.37 4.31 3.17
N VAL A 49 2.38 3.44 3.19
CA VAL A 49 3.73 3.78 3.63
C VAL A 49 4.70 3.38 2.53
N LEU A 50 5.50 4.34 2.08
CA LEU A 50 6.61 4.15 1.15
C LEU A 50 7.91 4.23 1.95
N GLU A 51 8.74 3.20 1.84
CA GLU A 51 10.08 3.16 2.41
C GLU A 51 11.11 3.34 1.29
N GLU A 52 12.16 4.13 1.56
CA GLU A 52 13.17 4.55 0.59
C GLU A 52 12.54 5.26 -0.62
N ALA A 53 11.61 6.19 -0.36
CA ALA A 53 10.86 6.90 -1.41
C ALA A 53 11.61 8.11 -2.00
N ILE A 54 12.72 8.50 -1.39
CA ILE A 54 13.50 9.69 -1.75
C ILE A 54 14.32 9.40 -3.00
N THR A 55 14.19 10.24 -4.02
CA THR A 55 14.92 10.11 -5.28
C THR A 55 16.37 10.52 -5.13
N GLN A 56 17.20 10.11 -6.10
CA GLN A 56 18.61 10.49 -6.14
C GLN A 56 18.81 12.03 -6.22
N ALA A 57 17.89 12.76 -6.86
CA ALA A 57 17.99 14.21 -6.96
C ALA A 57 17.77 14.88 -5.60
N GLU A 58 16.78 14.42 -4.83
CA GLU A 58 16.51 14.90 -3.48
C GLU A 58 17.63 14.54 -2.52
N GLN A 59 18.16 13.31 -2.61
CA GLN A 59 19.30 12.89 -1.79
C GLN A 59 20.54 13.75 -2.05
N LEU A 60 20.85 14.04 -3.33
CA LEU A 60 21.98 14.89 -3.70
C LEU A 60 21.85 16.31 -3.13
N LEU A 61 20.63 16.85 -3.08
CA LEU A 61 20.35 18.16 -2.48
C LEU A 61 20.56 18.12 -0.96
N SER A 62 20.05 17.08 -0.30
CA SER A 62 20.23 16.88 1.14
C SER A 62 21.72 16.76 1.51
N ASP A 63 22.48 15.92 0.80
CA ASP A 63 23.91 15.71 1.00
C ASP A 63 24.74 16.99 0.77
N ALA A 64 24.25 17.90 -0.08
CA ALA A 64 24.84 19.22 -0.32
C ALA A 64 24.46 20.28 0.74
N GLY A 65 23.76 19.87 1.81
CA GLY A 65 23.29 20.77 2.88
C GLY A 65 22.11 21.65 2.46
N ARG A 66 21.34 21.24 1.44
CA ARG A 66 20.15 21.96 0.94
C ARG A 66 18.87 21.20 1.26
N GLU A 67 18.69 20.86 2.53
CA GLU A 67 17.54 20.11 3.04
C GLU A 67 16.21 20.77 2.67
N ASP A 68 16.05 22.08 2.91
CA ASP A 68 14.83 22.83 2.55
C ASP A 68 14.45 22.68 1.07
N LEU A 69 15.47 22.65 0.19
CA LEU A 69 15.25 22.48 -1.25
C LEU A 69 14.90 21.03 -1.60
N ALA A 70 15.52 20.05 -0.94
CA ALA A 70 15.16 18.65 -1.09
C ALA A 70 13.70 18.41 -0.66
N GLU A 71 13.27 19.02 0.46
CA GLU A 71 11.89 18.93 0.95
C GLU A 71 10.90 19.58 -0.02
N GLN A 72 11.24 20.75 -0.55
CA GLN A 72 10.42 21.43 -1.56
C GLN A 72 10.27 20.60 -2.83
N VAL A 73 11.36 20.00 -3.32
CA VAL A 73 11.33 19.11 -4.48
C VAL A 73 10.44 17.90 -4.19
N HIS A 74 10.57 17.28 -3.01
CA HIS A 74 9.71 16.16 -2.61
C HIS A 74 8.23 16.52 -2.65
N PHE A 75 7.89 17.64 -2.01
CA PHE A 75 6.53 18.14 -1.94
C PHE A 75 5.93 18.40 -3.32
N ASP A 76 6.68 19.04 -4.21
CA ASP A 76 6.22 19.35 -5.56
C ASP A 76 6.05 18.08 -6.42
N LEU A 77 6.94 17.10 -6.27
CA LEU A 77 6.83 15.79 -6.93
C LEU A 77 5.64 14.98 -6.40
N ASP A 78 5.45 14.91 -5.08
CA ASP A 78 4.32 14.23 -4.45
C ASP A 78 3.00 14.84 -4.97
N LYS A 79 2.86 16.17 -4.91
CA LYS A 79 1.67 16.87 -5.43
C LYS A 79 1.40 16.60 -6.90
N ALA A 80 2.44 16.52 -7.73
CA ALA A 80 2.30 16.19 -9.14
C ALA A 80 1.85 14.72 -9.37
N LEU A 81 2.18 13.82 -8.45
CA LEU A 81 1.79 12.40 -8.51
C LEU A 81 0.39 12.12 -7.94
N GLN A 82 -0.08 12.93 -6.98
CA GLN A 82 -1.36 12.71 -6.30
C GLN A 82 -2.54 12.43 -7.24
N PRO A 83 -2.76 13.15 -8.37
CA PRO A 83 -3.87 12.86 -9.27
C PRO A 83 -3.79 11.46 -9.92
N GLN A 84 -2.58 11.02 -10.27
CA GLN A 84 -2.36 9.70 -10.87
C GLN A 84 -2.51 8.60 -9.83
N LEU A 85 -2.04 8.87 -8.61
CA LEU A 85 -2.18 7.96 -7.48
C LEU A 85 -3.64 7.78 -7.08
N ALA A 86 -4.41 8.85 -6.99
CA ALA A 86 -5.85 8.80 -6.72
C ALA A 86 -6.57 7.95 -7.77
N LYS A 87 -6.37 8.25 -9.06
CA LYS A 87 -6.96 7.46 -10.15
C LYS A 87 -6.59 5.98 -10.08
N LEU A 88 -5.33 5.67 -9.79
CA LEU A 88 -4.86 4.29 -9.62
C LEU A 88 -5.59 3.59 -8.47
N ILE A 89 -5.76 4.27 -7.34
CA ILE A 89 -6.47 3.74 -6.16
C ILE A 89 -7.94 3.49 -6.52
N GLU A 90 -8.61 4.45 -7.15
CA GLU A 90 -10.00 4.33 -7.58
C GLU A 90 -10.20 3.15 -8.55
N GLU A 91 -9.29 2.97 -9.51
CA GLU A 91 -9.32 1.84 -10.45
C GLU A 91 -9.16 0.49 -9.75
N VAL A 92 -8.35 0.40 -8.69
CA VAL A 92 -8.12 -0.86 -7.97
C VAL A 92 -9.23 -1.16 -6.97
N LEU A 93 -9.73 -0.14 -6.27
CA LEU A 93 -10.71 -0.31 -5.20
C LEU A 93 -12.16 -0.21 -5.69
N GLY A 94 -12.40 0.40 -6.85
CA GLY A 94 -13.74 0.65 -7.38
C GLY A 94 -14.53 1.70 -6.59
N VAL A 95 -13.85 2.53 -5.79
CA VAL A 95 -14.44 3.57 -4.95
C VAL A 95 -13.66 4.87 -5.13
N SER A 96 -14.36 6.00 -5.18
CA SER A 96 -13.78 7.34 -5.33
C SER A 96 -12.87 7.71 -4.16
N VAL A 97 -11.81 8.46 -4.44
CA VAL A 97 -10.96 9.08 -3.42
C VAL A 97 -11.49 10.47 -3.11
N THR A 98 -11.82 10.73 -1.84
CA THR A 98 -12.29 12.04 -1.37
C THR A 98 -11.13 12.95 -1.03
N ASP A 99 -10.16 12.45 -0.26
CA ASP A 99 -8.99 13.20 0.17
C ASP A 99 -7.74 12.33 0.12
N LEU A 100 -6.60 12.96 -0.15
CA LEU A 100 -5.29 12.33 -0.10
C LEU A 100 -4.35 13.27 0.66
N LEU A 101 -3.91 12.81 1.83
CA LEU A 101 -2.95 13.50 2.68
C LEU A 101 -1.63 12.75 2.61
N SER A 102 -0.53 13.47 2.39
CA SER A 102 0.82 12.94 2.29
C SER A 102 1.77 13.77 3.13
N ASP A 103 2.70 13.11 3.80
CA ASP A 103 3.83 13.74 4.48
C ASP A 103 5.06 12.83 4.39
N ALA A 104 6.24 13.42 4.45
CA ALA A 104 7.49 12.70 4.28
C ALA A 104 8.57 13.17 5.25
N LYS A 105 9.46 12.22 5.54
CA LYS A 105 10.64 12.42 6.37
C LYS A 105 11.87 11.98 5.59
N LEU A 106 12.58 12.96 5.03
CA LEU A 106 13.78 12.74 4.20
C LEU A 106 14.87 11.99 4.98
N ASP A 107 15.07 12.31 6.25
CA ASP A 107 16.05 11.68 7.14
C ASP A 107 15.84 10.18 7.32
N THR A 108 14.58 9.72 7.31
CA THR A 108 14.21 8.30 7.43
C THR A 108 13.87 7.66 6.09
N GLY A 109 13.85 8.43 5.00
CA GLY A 109 13.48 7.97 3.68
C GLY A 109 12.01 7.56 3.52
N ARG A 110 11.11 7.98 4.43
CA ARG A 110 9.73 7.49 4.50
C ARG A 110 8.72 8.54 4.07
N THR A 111 7.75 8.11 3.26
CA THR A 111 6.55 8.87 2.94
C THR A 111 5.33 8.12 3.46
N GLY A 112 4.52 8.79 4.28
CA GLY A 112 3.27 8.28 4.80
C GLY A 112 2.09 8.98 4.14
N MET A 113 1.08 8.22 3.74
CA MET A 113 -0.12 8.76 3.11
C MET A 113 -1.38 8.18 3.75
N ILE A 114 -2.37 9.04 3.91
CA ILE A 114 -3.73 8.68 4.32
C ILE A 114 -4.67 9.08 3.21
N VAL A 115 -5.42 8.10 2.71
CA VAL A 115 -6.40 8.28 1.66
C VAL A 115 -7.78 8.07 2.27
N ILE A 116 -8.66 9.05 2.10
CA ILE A 116 -10.07 8.99 2.50
C ILE A 116 -10.88 8.58 1.28
N LEU A 117 -11.70 7.55 1.45
CA LEU A 117 -12.54 6.96 0.41
C LEU A 117 -13.99 7.37 0.64
N GLU A 118 -14.75 7.48 -0.44
CA GLU A 118 -16.19 7.79 -0.38
C GLU A 118 -17.00 6.69 0.34
N ALA A 119 -16.53 5.44 0.28
CA ALA A 119 -17.14 4.28 0.91
C ALA A 119 -16.09 3.20 1.21
N GLU A 120 -16.47 2.21 2.02
CA GLU A 120 -15.62 1.03 2.26
C GLU A 120 -15.53 0.16 1.00
N PRO A 121 -14.31 -0.23 0.55
CA PRO A 121 -14.15 -1.11 -0.61
C PRO A 121 -14.81 -2.46 -0.42
N GLN A 122 -15.41 -2.98 -1.49
CA GLN A 122 -16.03 -4.32 -1.47
C GLN A 122 -14.93 -5.39 -1.40
N VAL A 123 -14.85 -6.08 -0.27
CA VAL A 123 -13.87 -7.16 -0.03
C VAL A 123 -14.55 -8.44 0.41
N ARG A 124 -14.04 -9.57 -0.08
CA ARG A 124 -14.43 -10.88 0.44
C ARG A 124 -13.65 -11.19 1.71
N GLU A 125 -14.37 -11.48 2.79
CA GLU A 125 -13.77 -12.02 4.01
C GLU A 125 -13.20 -13.42 3.76
N PRO A 126 -11.94 -13.71 4.16
CA PRO A 126 -11.40 -15.05 4.06
C PRO A 126 -12.21 -15.98 4.95
N SER A 127 -12.87 -16.98 4.35
CA SER A 127 -13.67 -17.94 5.12
C SER A 127 -12.81 -18.60 6.22
N ALA A 128 -13.27 -18.54 7.47
CA ALA A 128 -12.55 -19.00 8.67
C ALA A 128 -12.20 -20.51 8.70
N LYS A 129 -12.53 -21.29 7.67
CA LYS A 129 -12.37 -22.76 7.64
C LYS A 129 -10.92 -23.24 7.52
N ALA A 130 -9.94 -22.36 7.33
CA ALA A 130 -8.52 -22.72 7.29
C ALA A 130 -7.83 -22.77 8.67
N LYS A 131 -8.46 -22.28 9.76
CA LYS A 131 -7.83 -22.20 11.09
C LYS A 131 -8.06 -23.43 11.99
N LEU A 132 -8.79 -24.46 11.54
CA LEU A 132 -9.22 -25.60 12.38
C LEU A 132 -8.73 -26.99 11.89
N LYS A 133 -7.57 -27.08 11.23
CA LYS A 133 -6.94 -28.38 10.91
C LYS A 133 -5.43 -28.40 11.18
N LYS A 134 -5.05 -28.22 12.44
CA LYS A 134 -3.79 -28.76 13.00
C LYS A 134 -3.98 -29.11 14.49
N GLN A 135 -4.86 -30.06 14.76
CA GLN A 135 -4.72 -30.93 15.94
C GLN A 135 -4.93 -32.36 15.42
N THR A 136 -3.82 -33.05 15.20
CA THR A 136 -3.81 -34.50 14.94
C THR A 136 -3.77 -35.24 16.28
N PRO A 137 -4.61 -36.27 16.48
CA PRO A 137 -4.65 -37.06 17.71
C PRO A 137 -3.84 -38.36 17.57
N TYR A 138 -2.61 -38.38 18.09
CA TYR A 138 -1.77 -39.56 18.37
C TYR A 138 -0.71 -39.04 19.38
N ASP A 139 -0.48 -39.57 20.59
CA ASP A 139 -0.52 -40.97 21.01
C ASP A 139 -1.00 -41.14 22.47
N LEU A 140 -1.96 -42.05 22.63
CA LEU A 140 -2.14 -42.88 23.81
C LEU A 140 -1.13 -44.03 23.71
N ASP A 141 0.02 -43.94 24.37
CA ASP A 141 0.72 -45.12 24.90
C ASP A 141 1.89 -44.69 25.79
N ALA A 142 1.79 -44.99 27.08
CA ALA A 142 2.85 -45.23 28.06
C ALA A 142 2.39 -44.80 29.47
N ALA A 143 1.84 -45.75 30.23
CA ALA A 143 2.25 -46.05 31.61
C ALA A 143 1.25 -47.01 32.27
N GLU A 144 1.29 -48.28 31.87
CA GLU A 144 1.04 -49.39 32.81
C GLU A 144 2.30 -50.25 32.86
N ALA A 145 3.08 -50.08 33.93
CA ALA A 145 3.97 -51.07 34.54
C ALA A 145 4.47 -50.52 35.88
#